data_AF-B5JP31-F1
#
_entry.id   AF-B5JP31-F1
#
_cell.length_a   1.000
_cell.length_b   1.000
_cell.length_c   1.000
_cell.angle_alpha   90.00
_cell.angle_beta   90.00
_cell.angle_gamma   90.00
#
_symmetry.space_group_name_H-M   'P 1'
#
loop_
_entity.id
_entity.type
_entity.pdbx_description
1 polymer ?
#
loop_
_entity_poly.entity_id
_entity_poly.type
_entity_poly.pdbx_seq_one_letter_code
_entity_poly.pdbx_strand_id
1 'polypeptide(L)'
;MNATSTPQVSSSANALGGAPRLDYLDAVRAFALLLGIVFHASLSFSPIYIGWAVMDISTSPLVLMFMHVSHSFRMEVFFLIAGFFGHMTFHRKGGGAFLKSRFMRIVVPFLVGWFLLKPLVNSGWAMGFASLRGDVDILAGLGEGFKALEMLPAGIFVGSHLWFLYYLVLVTLVALVARGLVKSNGPLYDGLMGNVDSMFTWLSRSGFSVFLLALPTSMVVWFMSHWGVDTPDKTLVPHAPALILYSGFFVFGWVLHRNAELMAGFARLTVVRWVVLGVGIVVSFVLSDMQSDTGHPQYELAHAGFVASYAVMMWSLVFMTIGVFKKLCRRANPIVRYIADASYWLYLIHLPIVVWLQVAVAELPFHWSLKLAGVSVATILFALLTYDLFVRSTFVGAVLNGRRRTRALAGLMKVQGGVLKAGA
;
A
#
# COMPACT_ATOMS: atom_id res chain seq x y z
N MET A 1 -45.75 51.17 16.83
CA MET A 1 -44.36 51.19 17.31
C MET A 1 -43.88 49.76 17.43
N ASN A 2 -42.84 49.43 16.66
CA ASN A 2 -42.22 48.12 16.50
C ASN A 2 -41.43 47.70 17.74
N ALA A 3 -41.46 46.41 18.06
CA ALA A 3 -40.33 45.65 18.59
C ALA A 3 -40.63 44.13 18.46
N THR A 4 -40.55 43.57 17.25
CA THR A 4 -39.51 42.61 16.83
C THR A 4 -39.16 41.50 17.83
N SER A 5 -39.81 40.36 17.61
CA SER A 5 -39.42 39.01 18.03
C SER A 5 -38.02 38.64 17.53
N THR A 6 -37.14 38.21 18.44
CA THR A 6 -35.90 37.49 18.10
C THR A 6 -36.14 35.99 18.24
N PRO A 7 -36.08 35.19 17.16
CA PRO A 7 -36.04 33.74 17.30
C PRO A 7 -34.63 33.33 17.72
N GLN A 8 -34.53 32.53 18.78
CA GLN A 8 -33.31 31.79 19.12
C GLN A 8 -32.91 30.91 17.94
N VAL A 9 -31.79 31.24 17.30
CA VAL A 9 -31.13 30.39 16.30
C VAL A 9 -30.51 29.20 17.06
N SER A 10 -31.30 28.14 17.22
CA SER A 10 -30.80 26.82 17.59
C SER A 10 -29.80 26.35 16.53
N SER A 11 -28.64 25.92 16.98
CA SER A 11 -27.43 25.57 16.22
C SER A 11 -27.61 24.40 15.22
N SER A 12 -28.29 24.65 14.10
CA SER A 12 -28.41 23.72 12.97
C SER A 12 -27.25 23.81 11.96
N ALA A 13 -26.05 24.18 12.40
CA ALA A 13 -24.87 24.37 11.55
C ALA A 13 -24.00 23.10 11.36
N ASN A 14 -24.49 21.91 11.68
CA ASN A 14 -23.75 20.64 11.48
C ASN A 14 -24.30 19.73 10.37
N ALA A 15 -25.23 20.22 9.55
CA ALA A 15 -25.89 19.44 8.50
C ALA A 15 -25.35 19.72 7.07
N LEU A 16 -24.09 20.15 6.91
CA LEU A 16 -23.47 20.30 5.59
C LEU A 16 -22.72 19.02 5.18
N GLY A 17 -23.46 18.08 4.60
CA GLY A 17 -23.10 17.45 3.32
C GLY A 17 -21.80 16.65 3.21
N GLY A 18 -21.47 15.79 4.16
CA GLY A 18 -20.42 14.77 3.98
C GLY A 18 -21.05 13.39 3.81
N ALA A 19 -20.90 12.75 2.65
CA ALA A 19 -21.17 11.32 2.52
C ALA A 19 -20.48 10.55 3.68
N PRO A 20 -21.12 9.52 4.28
CA PRO A 20 -20.54 8.77 5.38
C PRO A 20 -19.14 8.30 5.02
N ARG A 21 -18.14 8.64 5.84
CA ARG A 21 -16.75 8.22 5.61
C ARG A 21 -16.71 6.69 5.71
N LEU A 22 -16.09 6.05 4.71
CA LEU A 22 -15.97 4.60 4.65
C LEU A 22 -14.81 4.13 5.54
N ASP A 23 -15.06 4.11 6.86
CA ASP A 23 -14.04 3.81 7.88
C ASP A 23 -13.35 2.45 7.66
N TYR A 24 -14.05 1.48 7.08
CA TYR A 24 -13.47 0.19 6.74
C TYR A 24 -12.40 0.27 5.64
N LEU A 25 -12.51 1.18 4.66
CA LEU A 25 -11.48 1.37 3.64
C LEU A 25 -10.23 2.05 4.23
N ASP A 26 -10.43 2.94 5.22
CA ASP A 26 -9.32 3.47 6.01
C ASP A 26 -8.62 2.36 6.81
N ALA A 27 -9.39 1.41 7.36
CA ALA A 27 -8.85 0.23 8.05
C ALA A 27 -8.06 -0.69 7.10
N VAL A 28 -8.59 -0.98 5.90
CA VAL A 28 -7.89 -1.78 4.88
C VAL A 28 -6.57 -1.11 4.51
N ARG A 29 -6.58 0.21 4.27
CA ARG A 29 -5.38 0.98 3.94
C ARG A 29 -4.34 0.95 5.07
N ALA A 30 -4.77 1.09 6.32
CA ALA A 30 -3.92 0.98 7.49
C ALA A 30 -3.31 -0.43 7.62
N PHE A 31 -4.13 -1.46 7.47
CA PHE A 31 -3.70 -2.86 7.51
C PHE A 31 -2.67 -3.17 6.42
N ALA A 32 -2.99 -2.85 5.16
CA ALA A 32 -2.11 -3.11 4.02
C ALA A 32 -0.74 -2.42 4.21
N LEU A 33 -0.73 -1.24 4.82
CA LEU A 33 0.52 -0.55 5.13
C LEU A 33 1.33 -1.26 6.21
N LEU A 34 0.71 -1.57 7.35
CA LEU A 34 1.39 -2.24 8.45
C LEU A 34 1.92 -3.60 8.01
N LEU A 35 1.14 -4.33 7.21
CA LEU A 35 1.55 -5.56 6.55
C LEU A 35 2.79 -5.33 5.65
N GLY A 36 2.88 -4.20 4.96
CA GLY A 36 4.06 -3.80 4.19
C GLY A 36 5.32 -3.58 5.05
N ILE A 37 5.17 -2.99 6.23
CA ILE A 37 6.29 -2.83 7.17
C ILE A 37 6.78 -4.19 7.65
N VAL A 38 5.86 -5.08 8.06
CA VAL A 38 6.20 -6.44 8.50
C VAL A 38 6.81 -7.25 7.35
N PHE A 39 6.31 -7.07 6.12
CA PHE A 39 6.90 -7.67 4.92
C PHE A 39 8.37 -7.28 4.75
N HIS A 40 8.69 -5.99 4.74
CA HIS A 40 10.09 -5.54 4.64
C HIS A 40 10.94 -6.01 5.83
N ALA A 41 10.38 -5.98 7.04
CA ALA A 41 11.05 -6.50 8.23
C ALA A 41 11.32 -8.00 8.15
N SER A 42 10.52 -8.77 7.42
CA SER A 42 10.70 -10.21 7.27
C SER A 42 11.83 -10.60 6.32
N LEU A 43 12.21 -9.72 5.37
CA LEU A 43 13.11 -10.07 4.27
C LEU A 43 14.50 -10.57 4.71
N SER A 44 15.05 -10.05 5.80
CA SER A 44 16.34 -10.51 6.35
C SER A 44 16.30 -11.91 6.94
N PHE A 45 15.12 -12.44 7.26
CA PHE A 45 14.91 -13.76 7.88
C PHE A 45 14.59 -14.84 6.85
N SER A 46 14.65 -14.52 5.55
CA SER A 46 14.55 -15.49 4.46
C SER A 46 15.73 -16.47 4.52
N PRO A 47 15.50 -17.79 4.40
CA PRO A 47 16.59 -18.77 4.35
C PRO A 47 17.36 -18.77 3.01
N ILE A 48 16.87 -18.01 2.02
CA ILE A 48 17.50 -17.83 0.72
C ILE A 48 17.94 -16.38 0.58
N TYR A 49 19.16 -16.15 0.12
CA TYR A 49 19.67 -14.80 -0.11
C TYR A 49 19.02 -14.19 -1.36
N ILE A 50 18.19 -13.17 -1.15
CA ILE A 50 17.40 -12.50 -2.20
C ILE A 50 18.00 -11.16 -2.64
N GLY A 51 19.27 -10.88 -2.30
CA GLY A 51 19.89 -9.57 -2.53
C GLY A 51 19.38 -8.47 -1.59
N TRP A 52 18.86 -8.85 -0.42
CA TRP A 52 18.52 -7.90 0.65
C TRP A 52 19.77 -7.38 1.35
N ALA A 53 19.65 -6.25 2.06
CA ALA A 53 20.80 -5.56 2.68
C ALA A 53 21.58 -6.45 3.67
N VAL A 54 20.89 -7.33 4.38
CA VAL A 54 21.49 -8.26 5.34
C VAL A 54 20.67 -9.54 5.41
N MET A 55 21.35 -10.67 5.64
CA MET A 55 20.76 -11.97 5.95
C MET A 55 21.01 -12.27 7.43
N ASP A 56 19.97 -12.53 8.19
CA ASP A 56 20.06 -12.81 9.63
C ASP A 56 20.61 -14.23 9.88
N ILE A 57 21.32 -14.42 10.99
CA ILE A 57 21.84 -15.76 11.37
C ILE A 57 20.74 -16.75 11.77
N SER A 58 19.54 -16.25 12.09
CA SER A 58 18.34 -17.04 12.39
C SER A 58 17.30 -16.81 11.28
N THR A 59 17.07 -17.81 10.44
CA THR A 59 16.13 -17.74 9.30
C THR A 59 14.99 -18.76 9.41
N SER A 60 13.96 -18.64 8.57
CA SER A 60 12.82 -19.57 8.58
C SER A 60 12.10 -19.70 7.24
N PRO A 61 11.82 -20.92 6.75
CA PRO A 61 10.99 -21.13 5.55
C PRO A 61 9.57 -20.55 5.65
N LEU A 62 9.03 -20.37 6.87
CA LEU A 62 7.72 -19.74 7.06
C LEU A 62 7.71 -18.28 6.56
N VAL A 63 8.86 -17.62 6.56
CA VAL A 63 9.03 -16.26 6.02
C VAL A 63 8.77 -16.23 4.52
N LEU A 64 9.17 -17.27 3.77
CA LEU A 64 8.91 -17.36 2.33
C LEU A 64 7.40 -17.43 2.04
N MET A 65 6.66 -18.25 2.79
CA MET A 65 5.20 -18.32 2.65
C MET A 65 4.52 -16.99 2.99
N PHE A 66 4.97 -16.33 4.07
CA PHE A 66 4.46 -15.01 4.43
C PHE A 66 4.76 -13.96 3.35
N MET A 67 5.98 -13.94 2.82
CA MET A 67 6.39 -13.05 1.75
C MET A 67 5.53 -13.26 0.50
N HIS A 68 5.36 -14.51 0.07
CA HIS A 68 4.56 -14.90 -1.09
C HIS A 68 3.12 -14.36 -0.99
N VAL A 69 2.44 -14.67 0.12
CA VAL A 69 1.05 -14.24 0.33
C VAL A 69 0.96 -12.73 0.54
N SER A 70 1.88 -12.11 1.28
CA SER A 70 1.81 -10.67 1.57
C SER A 70 2.11 -9.81 0.34
N HIS A 71 3.00 -10.25 -0.53
CA HIS A 71 3.40 -9.51 -1.72
C HIS A 71 2.33 -9.56 -2.81
N SER A 72 1.54 -10.63 -2.86
CA SER A 72 0.61 -10.90 -3.96
C SER A 72 -0.62 -10.01 -4.06
N PHE A 73 -0.93 -9.19 -3.05
CA PHE A 73 -2.17 -8.40 -3.05
C PHE A 73 -2.06 -7.00 -2.43
N ARG A 74 -0.99 -6.73 -1.65
CA ARG A 74 -0.92 -5.51 -0.85
C ARG A 74 -0.94 -4.28 -1.75
N MET A 75 -0.14 -4.27 -2.82
CA MET A 75 -0.02 -3.11 -3.70
C MET A 75 -1.26 -2.94 -4.58
N GLU A 76 -1.84 -4.05 -5.01
CA GLU A 76 -3.09 -4.15 -5.75
C GLU A 76 -4.25 -3.51 -4.96
N VAL A 77 -4.36 -3.82 -3.66
CA VAL A 77 -5.31 -3.18 -2.75
C VAL A 77 -5.05 -1.67 -2.66
N PHE A 78 -3.80 -1.22 -2.57
CA PHE A 78 -3.48 0.21 -2.53
C PHE A 78 -3.89 0.93 -3.82
N PHE A 79 -3.60 0.37 -4.99
CA PHE A 79 -4.01 0.95 -6.28
C PHE A 79 -5.53 0.97 -6.43
N LEU A 80 -6.23 -0.09 -6.03
CA LEU A 80 -7.69 -0.13 -6.01
C LEU A 80 -8.27 0.96 -5.11
N ILE A 81 -7.79 1.09 -3.87
CA ILE A 81 -8.24 2.14 -2.95
C ILE A 81 -7.92 3.54 -3.49
N ALA A 82 -6.75 3.71 -4.12
CA ALA A 82 -6.35 4.99 -4.71
C ALA A 82 -7.24 5.40 -5.89
N GLY A 83 -7.69 4.43 -6.69
CA GLY A 83 -8.68 4.61 -7.76
C GLY A 83 -10.06 4.95 -7.22
N PHE A 84 -10.52 4.23 -6.19
CA PHE A 84 -11.79 4.47 -5.51
C PHE A 84 -11.90 5.89 -4.96
N PHE A 85 -10.93 6.31 -4.14
CA PHE A 85 -10.89 7.69 -3.63
C PHE A 85 -10.49 8.71 -4.70
N GLY A 86 -9.86 8.25 -5.78
CA GLY A 86 -9.56 9.04 -6.97
C GLY A 86 -10.82 9.53 -7.66
N HIS A 87 -11.72 8.61 -8.00
CA HIS A 87 -13.03 8.92 -8.55
C HIS A 87 -13.79 9.90 -7.63
N MET A 88 -13.88 9.58 -6.34
CA MET A 88 -14.56 10.41 -5.33
C MET A 88 -14.05 11.85 -5.33
N THR A 89 -12.73 12.03 -5.33
CA THR A 89 -12.12 13.36 -5.25
C THR A 89 -12.24 14.12 -6.57
N PHE A 90 -12.07 13.43 -7.70
CA PHE A 90 -12.20 14.00 -9.02
C PHE A 90 -13.60 14.57 -9.26
N HIS A 91 -14.65 13.80 -8.94
CA HIS A 91 -16.03 14.23 -9.13
C HIS A 91 -16.49 15.28 -8.12
N ARG A 92 -15.96 15.26 -6.89
CA ARG A 92 -16.32 16.26 -5.87
C ARG A 92 -15.63 17.62 -6.06
N LYS A 93 -14.41 17.66 -6.60
CA LYS A 93 -13.59 18.89 -6.68
C LYS A 93 -13.28 19.35 -8.10
N GLY A 94 -13.55 18.55 -9.12
CA GLY A 94 -13.17 18.81 -10.51
C GLY A 94 -11.73 18.42 -10.84
N GLY A 95 -11.44 18.31 -12.14
CA GLY A 95 -10.16 17.78 -12.65
C GLY A 95 -8.93 18.62 -12.30
N GLY A 96 -9.02 19.95 -12.39
CA GLY A 96 -7.90 20.84 -12.06
C GLY A 96 -7.50 20.77 -10.58
N ALA A 97 -8.49 20.85 -9.67
CA ALA A 97 -8.24 20.71 -8.23
C ALA A 97 -7.75 19.29 -7.87
N PHE A 98 -8.23 18.26 -8.58
CA PHE A 98 -7.73 16.89 -8.43
C PHE A 98 -6.25 16.79 -8.81
N LEU A 99 -5.85 17.27 -9.99
CA LEU A 99 -4.45 17.26 -10.42
C LEU A 99 -3.54 18.04 -9.48
N LYS A 100 -3.94 19.26 -9.07
CA LYS A 100 -3.21 20.03 -8.06
C LYS A 100 -3.05 19.26 -6.75
N SER A 101 -4.12 18.60 -6.30
CA SER A 101 -4.06 17.76 -5.10
C SER A 101 -3.13 16.56 -5.28
N ARG A 102 -3.10 15.92 -6.44
CA ARG A 102 -2.21 14.78 -6.72
C ARG A 102 -0.76 15.22 -6.80
N PHE A 103 -0.48 16.35 -7.43
CA PHE A 103 0.86 16.94 -7.47
C PHE A 103 1.40 17.21 -6.06
N MET A 104 0.65 17.96 -5.24
CA MET A 104 1.09 18.33 -3.89
C MET A 104 1.19 17.12 -2.94
N ARG A 105 0.39 16.08 -3.15
CA ARG A 105 0.32 14.92 -2.23
C ARG A 105 1.04 13.69 -2.73
N ILE A 106 1.61 13.69 -3.93
CA ILE A 106 2.27 12.50 -4.48
C ILE A 106 3.61 12.91 -5.09
N VAL A 107 3.60 13.86 -6.04
CA VAL A 107 4.83 14.30 -6.72
C VAL A 107 5.78 15.01 -5.77
N VAL A 108 5.29 15.96 -4.96
CA VAL A 108 6.15 16.68 -4.01
C VAL A 108 6.76 15.74 -2.96
N PRO A 109 5.99 14.88 -2.26
CA PRO A 109 6.57 13.91 -1.33
C PRO A 109 7.47 12.87 -1.99
N PHE A 110 7.20 12.50 -3.24
CA PHE A 110 8.06 11.61 -4.01
C PHE A 110 9.44 12.24 -4.25
N LEU A 111 9.49 13.47 -4.77
CA LEU A 111 10.76 14.14 -5.07
C LEU A 111 11.55 14.43 -3.80
N VAL A 112 10.92 15.07 -2.81
CA VAL A 112 11.58 15.42 -1.54
C VAL A 112 11.97 14.16 -0.78
N GLY A 113 11.05 13.19 -0.69
CA GLY A 113 11.30 11.92 -0.02
C GLY A 113 12.41 11.13 -0.68
N TRP A 114 12.52 11.14 -2.01
CA TRP A 114 13.59 10.42 -2.70
C TRP A 114 14.96 10.98 -2.33
N PHE A 115 15.17 12.30 -2.38
CA PHE A 115 16.46 12.90 -2.01
C PHE A 115 16.82 12.71 -0.53
N LEU A 116 15.82 12.69 0.36
CA LEU A 116 16.06 12.49 1.79
C LEU A 116 16.27 11.03 2.18
N LEU A 117 15.50 10.11 1.59
CA LEU A 117 15.43 8.73 2.03
C LEU A 117 16.40 7.83 1.28
N LYS A 118 16.67 8.09 -0.01
CA LYS A 118 17.57 7.25 -0.81
C LYS A 118 18.96 7.12 -0.19
N PRO A 119 19.62 8.20 0.29
CA PRO A 119 20.90 8.07 0.98
C PRO A 119 20.82 7.22 2.26
N LEU A 120 19.73 7.36 3.02
CA LEU A 120 19.52 6.60 4.25
C LEU A 120 19.30 5.12 3.97
N VAL A 121 18.51 4.79 2.94
CA VAL A 121 18.38 3.42 2.42
C VAL A 121 19.77 2.90 2.04
N ASN A 122 20.49 3.58 1.16
CA ASN A 122 21.81 3.14 0.69
C ASN A 122 22.82 2.95 1.84
N SER A 123 22.79 3.79 2.87
CA SER A 123 23.64 3.60 4.06
C SER A 123 23.38 2.27 4.77
N GLY A 124 22.13 1.80 4.78
CA GLY A 124 21.77 0.51 5.34
C GLY A 124 22.33 -0.67 4.53
N TRP A 125 22.40 -0.54 3.20
CA TRP A 125 23.03 -1.55 2.34
C TRP A 125 24.53 -1.55 2.55
N ALA A 126 25.16 -0.38 2.61
CA ALA A 126 26.59 -0.24 2.92
C ALA A 126 26.94 -0.91 4.26
N MET A 127 26.20 -0.59 5.32
CA MET A 127 26.39 -1.20 6.64
C MET A 127 26.12 -2.71 6.63
N GLY A 128 25.11 -3.19 5.90
CA GLY A 128 24.81 -4.61 5.77
C GLY A 128 25.94 -5.39 5.08
N PHE A 129 26.49 -4.86 3.98
CA PHE A 129 27.65 -5.46 3.31
C PHE A 129 28.92 -5.41 4.17
N ALA A 130 29.09 -4.36 4.98
CA ALA A 130 30.16 -4.28 5.96
C ALA A 130 29.99 -5.32 7.09
N SER A 131 28.75 -5.56 7.55
CA SER A 131 28.42 -6.57 8.57
C SER A 131 28.78 -7.98 8.12
N LEU A 132 28.54 -8.33 6.85
CA LEU A 132 28.96 -9.63 6.30
C LEU A 132 30.48 -9.87 6.37
N ARG A 133 31.28 -8.81 6.57
CA ARG A 133 32.74 -8.86 6.71
C ARG A 133 33.21 -8.68 8.17
N GLY A 134 32.30 -8.47 9.12
CA GLY A 134 32.60 -8.22 10.53
C GLY A 134 33.15 -6.81 10.82
N ASP A 135 32.96 -5.85 9.91
CA ASP A 135 33.60 -4.51 9.97
C ASP A 135 32.55 -3.38 9.87
N VAL A 136 31.54 -3.41 10.74
CA VAL A 136 30.47 -2.39 10.70
C VAL A 136 30.95 -1.08 11.30
N ASP A 137 31.27 -0.11 10.44
CA ASP A 137 31.40 1.29 10.80
C ASP A 137 30.13 2.08 10.38
N ILE A 138 29.38 2.53 11.39
CA ILE A 138 28.13 3.28 11.20
C ILE A 138 28.38 4.63 10.53
N LEU A 139 29.43 5.35 10.93
CA LEU A 139 29.72 6.69 10.39
C LEU A 139 30.19 6.58 8.94
N ALA A 140 31.05 5.59 8.65
CA ALA A 140 31.45 5.29 7.28
C ALA A 140 30.26 4.90 6.41
N GLY A 141 29.39 4.00 6.89
CA GLY A 141 28.19 3.56 6.17
C GLY A 141 27.20 4.71 5.87
N LEU A 142 27.00 5.63 6.84
CA LEU A 142 26.21 6.84 6.60
C LEU A 142 26.85 7.72 5.51
N GLY A 143 28.17 7.93 5.58
CA GLY A 143 28.92 8.66 4.56
C GLY A 143 28.79 8.04 3.16
N GLU A 144 28.92 6.72 3.05
CA GLU A 144 28.74 5.98 1.79
C GLU A 144 27.33 6.13 1.22
N GLY A 145 26.31 6.12 2.08
CA GLY A 145 24.92 6.36 1.67
C GLY A 145 24.73 7.69 0.94
N PHE A 146 25.39 8.76 1.41
CA PHE A 146 25.36 10.07 0.75
C PHE A 146 26.22 10.14 -0.51
N LYS A 147 27.39 9.49 -0.52
CA LYS A 147 28.24 9.38 -1.73
C LYS A 147 27.50 8.73 -2.90
N ALA A 148 26.53 7.86 -2.64
CA ALA A 148 25.71 7.27 -3.71
C ALA A 148 24.93 8.32 -4.55
N LEU A 149 24.75 9.56 -4.06
CA LEU A 149 24.18 10.65 -4.86
C LEU A 149 25.14 11.16 -5.94
N GLU A 150 26.45 10.98 -5.79
CA GLU A 150 27.46 11.36 -6.78
C GLU A 150 27.42 10.45 -8.01
N MET A 151 26.84 9.25 -7.89
CA MET A 151 26.72 8.28 -8.98
C MET A 151 25.55 8.55 -9.92
N LEU A 152 24.81 9.65 -9.72
CA LEU A 152 23.67 9.98 -10.57
C LEU A 152 24.11 10.30 -12.01
N PRO A 153 23.32 9.86 -13.03
CA PRO A 153 21.99 9.26 -12.94
C PRO A 153 21.97 7.72 -12.77
N ALA A 154 23.12 7.07 -12.63
CA ALA A 154 23.17 5.61 -12.49
C ALA A 154 22.45 5.16 -11.22
N GLY A 155 21.67 4.08 -11.32
CA GLY A 155 20.97 3.51 -10.16
C GLY A 155 19.92 4.41 -9.49
N ILE A 156 19.49 5.49 -10.15
CA ILE A 156 18.58 6.51 -9.59
C ILE A 156 17.37 5.89 -8.87
N PHE A 157 16.76 4.88 -9.47
CA PHE A 157 15.57 4.25 -8.91
C PHE A 157 15.81 2.92 -8.19
N VAL A 158 16.97 2.29 -8.40
CA VAL A 158 17.30 0.96 -7.87
C VAL A 158 17.04 0.86 -6.37
N GLY A 159 16.23 -0.12 -5.95
CA GLY A 159 15.94 -0.40 -4.55
C GLY A 159 15.03 0.63 -3.85
N SER A 160 14.38 1.52 -4.61
CA SER A 160 13.51 2.55 -4.04
C SER A 160 12.12 2.00 -3.72
N HIS A 161 11.71 2.01 -2.44
CA HIS A 161 10.31 1.75 -2.05
C HIS A 161 9.33 2.85 -2.49
N LEU A 162 9.84 3.98 -2.99
CA LEU A 162 9.02 5.09 -3.47
C LEU A 162 8.38 4.84 -4.85
N TRP A 163 8.63 3.68 -5.46
CA TRP A 163 8.03 3.24 -6.72
C TRP A 163 6.50 3.32 -6.73
N PHE A 164 5.84 3.05 -5.60
CA PHE A 164 4.38 3.14 -5.52
C PHE A 164 3.87 4.56 -5.84
N LEU A 165 4.53 5.62 -5.35
CA LEU A 165 4.14 7.00 -5.66
C LEU A 165 4.36 7.33 -7.13
N TYR A 166 5.49 6.89 -7.69
CA TYR A 166 5.81 7.07 -9.10
C TYR A 166 4.76 6.39 -10.00
N TYR A 167 4.46 5.11 -9.77
CA TYR A 167 3.42 4.39 -10.51
C TYR A 167 2.02 4.97 -10.27
N LEU A 168 1.73 5.47 -9.08
CA LEU A 168 0.45 6.13 -8.82
C LEU A 168 0.26 7.42 -9.63
N VAL A 169 1.34 8.18 -9.88
CA VAL A 169 1.31 9.32 -10.82
C VAL A 169 1.02 8.82 -12.23
N LEU A 170 1.77 7.83 -12.73
CA LEU A 170 1.60 7.29 -14.08
C LEU A 170 0.18 6.76 -14.30
N VAL A 171 -0.30 5.89 -13.42
CA VAL A 171 -1.64 5.29 -13.49
C VAL A 171 -2.72 6.37 -13.43
N THR A 172 -2.55 7.40 -12.58
CA THR A 172 -3.50 8.53 -12.53
C THR A 172 -3.53 9.29 -13.85
N LEU A 173 -2.37 9.56 -14.45
CA LEU A 173 -2.28 10.25 -15.74
C LEU A 173 -2.89 9.43 -16.87
N VAL A 174 -2.55 8.14 -16.97
CA VAL A 174 -3.13 7.20 -17.95
C VAL A 174 -4.64 7.16 -17.83
N ALA A 175 -5.18 7.02 -16.61
CA ALA A 175 -6.62 7.00 -16.38
C ALA A 175 -7.32 8.31 -16.78
N LEU A 176 -6.70 9.47 -16.50
CA LEU A 176 -7.25 10.77 -16.87
C LEU A 176 -7.19 11.04 -18.37
N VAL A 177 -6.09 10.67 -19.03
CA VAL A 177 -5.93 10.79 -20.49
C VAL A 177 -6.93 9.89 -21.18
N ALA A 178 -7.00 8.61 -20.82
CA ALA A 178 -7.97 7.67 -21.38
C ALA A 178 -9.41 8.18 -21.20
N ARG A 179 -9.76 8.67 -20.01
CA ARG A 179 -11.07 9.27 -19.76
C ARG A 179 -11.32 10.52 -20.60
N GLY A 180 -10.32 11.40 -20.76
CA GLY A 180 -10.43 12.61 -21.58
C GLY A 180 -10.68 12.30 -23.05
N LEU A 181 -9.96 11.31 -23.60
CA LEU A 181 -10.09 10.84 -24.98
C LEU A 181 -11.45 10.17 -25.25
N VAL A 182 -11.98 9.40 -24.29
CA VAL A 182 -13.31 8.79 -24.46
C VAL A 182 -14.41 9.83 -24.28
N LYS A 183 -14.28 10.74 -23.31
CA LYS A 183 -15.30 11.75 -23.00
C LYS A 183 -15.45 12.80 -24.11
N SER A 184 -14.44 13.03 -24.95
CA SER A 184 -14.56 13.95 -26.10
C SER A 184 -15.65 13.49 -27.08
N ASN A 185 -15.96 12.19 -27.12
CA ASN A 185 -17.08 11.62 -27.86
C ASN A 185 -18.21 11.22 -26.90
N GLY A 186 -19.18 12.11 -26.67
CA GLY A 186 -20.30 11.89 -25.74
C GLY A 186 -21.03 10.55 -25.94
N PRO A 187 -21.50 10.21 -27.17
CA PRO A 187 -22.18 8.95 -27.42
C PRO A 187 -21.31 7.71 -27.14
N LEU A 188 -20.02 7.77 -27.49
CA LEU A 188 -19.07 6.69 -27.20
C LEU A 188 -18.87 6.51 -25.69
N TYR A 189 -18.75 7.63 -24.96
CA TYR A 189 -18.62 7.61 -23.51
C TYR A 189 -19.82 6.98 -22.84
N ASP A 190 -21.04 7.40 -23.20
CA ASP A 190 -22.27 6.89 -22.58
C ASP A 190 -22.46 5.39 -22.86
N GLY A 191 -22.23 4.96 -24.11
CA GLY A 191 -22.31 3.54 -24.48
C GLY A 191 -21.26 2.68 -23.78
N LEU A 192 -20.00 3.10 -23.76
CA LEU A 192 -18.93 2.38 -23.07
C LEU A 192 -19.19 2.29 -21.57
N MET A 193 -19.59 3.40 -20.96
CA MET A 193 -19.85 3.48 -19.53
C MET A 193 -21.07 2.63 -19.10
N GLY A 194 -22.09 2.49 -19.96
CA GLY A 194 -23.22 1.58 -19.74
C GLY A 194 -22.83 0.11 -19.83
N ASN A 195 -21.97 -0.25 -20.79
CA ASN A 195 -21.42 -1.60 -20.91
C ASN A 195 -20.55 -1.96 -19.70
N VAL A 196 -19.69 -1.05 -19.26
CA VAL A 196 -18.85 -1.23 -18.06
C VAL A 196 -19.72 -1.46 -16.83
N ASP A 197 -20.75 -0.64 -16.60
CA ASP A 197 -21.63 -0.79 -15.43
C ASP A 197 -22.37 -2.13 -15.46
N SER A 198 -22.88 -2.54 -16.62
CA SER A 198 -23.58 -3.81 -16.80
C SER A 198 -22.66 -5.01 -16.55
N MET A 199 -21.46 -4.98 -17.12
CA MET A 199 -20.42 -6.00 -16.93
C MET A 199 -20.03 -6.11 -15.45
N PHE A 200 -19.75 -5.00 -14.78
CA PHE A 200 -19.36 -5.02 -13.36
C PHE A 200 -20.52 -5.46 -12.46
N THR A 201 -21.75 -5.09 -12.77
CA THR A 201 -22.94 -5.54 -12.03
C THR A 201 -23.11 -7.05 -12.14
N TRP A 202 -23.02 -7.59 -13.35
CA TRP A 202 -23.02 -9.04 -13.59
C TRP A 202 -21.88 -9.73 -12.84
N LEU A 203 -20.66 -9.21 -12.97
CA LEU A 203 -19.47 -9.77 -12.31
C LEU A 203 -19.61 -9.77 -10.79
N SER A 204 -20.09 -8.68 -10.19
CA SER A 204 -20.28 -8.56 -8.74
C SER A 204 -21.29 -9.56 -8.16
N ARG A 205 -22.24 -10.04 -9.00
CA ARG A 205 -23.25 -11.04 -8.64
C ARG A 205 -22.81 -12.46 -8.98
N SER A 206 -21.81 -12.62 -9.85
CA SER A 206 -21.29 -13.92 -10.27
C SER A 206 -20.42 -14.58 -9.20
N GLY A 207 -20.67 -15.87 -8.96
CA GLY A 207 -19.82 -16.72 -8.12
C GLY A 207 -18.42 -16.95 -8.70
N PHE A 208 -18.25 -16.75 -10.01
CA PHE A 208 -16.99 -16.96 -10.74
C PHE A 208 -16.16 -15.68 -10.92
N SER A 209 -16.55 -14.58 -10.26
CA SER A 209 -15.89 -13.27 -10.41
C SER A 209 -14.38 -13.29 -10.24
N VAL A 210 -13.88 -14.02 -9.24
CA VAL A 210 -12.44 -14.16 -8.98
C VAL A 210 -11.73 -14.79 -10.17
N PHE A 211 -12.27 -15.86 -10.74
CA PHE A 211 -11.66 -16.55 -11.88
C PHE A 211 -11.68 -15.68 -13.14
N LEU A 212 -12.79 -15.01 -13.42
CA LEU A 212 -12.94 -14.13 -14.58
C LEU A 212 -11.96 -12.94 -14.53
N LEU A 213 -11.68 -12.41 -13.33
CA LEU A 213 -10.68 -11.37 -13.14
C LEU A 213 -9.25 -11.93 -13.13
N ALA A 214 -9.07 -13.16 -12.64
CA ALA A 214 -7.77 -13.82 -12.62
C ALA A 214 -7.25 -14.12 -14.04
N LEU A 215 -8.12 -14.41 -15.01
CA LEU A 215 -7.71 -14.70 -16.40
C LEU A 215 -6.85 -13.58 -17.03
N PRO A 216 -7.34 -12.33 -17.18
CA PRO A 216 -6.52 -11.26 -17.74
C PRO A 216 -5.35 -10.90 -16.83
N THR A 217 -5.48 -11.04 -15.50
CA THR A 217 -4.36 -10.83 -14.57
C THR A 217 -3.24 -11.85 -14.79
N SER A 218 -3.57 -13.12 -15.02
CA SER A 218 -2.60 -14.20 -15.28
C SER A 218 -1.85 -13.94 -16.57
N MET A 219 -2.54 -13.47 -17.62
CA MET A 219 -1.90 -13.07 -18.87
C MET A 219 -0.90 -11.93 -18.68
N VAL A 220 -1.21 -10.95 -17.82
CA VAL A 220 -0.29 -9.84 -17.53
C VAL A 220 0.92 -10.31 -16.72
N VAL A 221 0.69 -11.14 -15.70
CA VAL A 221 1.77 -11.68 -14.84
C VAL A 221 2.69 -12.61 -15.63
N TRP A 222 2.18 -13.35 -16.61
CA TRP A 222 2.99 -14.20 -17.50
C TRP A 222 4.14 -13.47 -18.19
N PHE A 223 3.97 -12.18 -18.51
CA PHE A 223 5.00 -11.37 -19.16
C PHE A 223 5.97 -10.68 -18.19
N MET A 224 5.94 -11.04 -16.90
CA MET A 224 6.88 -10.56 -15.90
C MET A 224 8.14 -11.42 -15.87
N SER A 225 9.21 -10.87 -15.28
CA SER A 225 10.53 -11.51 -15.25
C SER A 225 10.58 -12.67 -14.25
N HIS A 226 9.79 -12.59 -13.18
CA HIS A 226 9.61 -13.63 -12.18
C HIS A 226 8.19 -14.19 -12.29
N TRP A 227 7.95 -15.38 -11.76
CA TRP A 227 6.63 -16.01 -11.81
C TRP A 227 5.55 -15.14 -11.11
N GLY A 228 5.94 -14.40 -10.06
CA GLY A 228 5.08 -13.45 -9.33
C GLY A 228 5.15 -12.01 -9.86
N VAL A 229 4.53 -11.08 -9.14
CA VAL A 229 4.47 -9.67 -9.57
C VAL A 229 5.82 -8.98 -9.45
N ASP A 230 6.38 -8.49 -10.56
CA ASP A 230 7.63 -7.72 -10.51
C ASP A 230 7.47 -6.43 -9.70
N THR A 231 8.49 -6.12 -8.90
CA THR A 231 8.60 -4.84 -8.20
C THR A 231 9.32 -3.85 -9.10
N PRO A 232 8.68 -2.74 -9.53
CA PRO A 232 9.28 -1.84 -10.50
C PRO A 232 10.19 -0.79 -9.83
N ASP A 233 11.21 -1.26 -9.14
CA ASP A 233 12.12 -0.48 -8.32
C ASP A 233 13.51 -0.30 -8.96
N LYS A 234 13.69 -0.57 -10.26
CA LYS A 234 15.02 -0.56 -10.91
C LYS A 234 15.30 0.70 -11.71
N THR A 235 14.29 1.24 -12.40
CA THR A 235 14.45 2.36 -13.34
C THR A 235 13.22 3.26 -13.34
N LEU A 236 13.37 4.47 -13.87
CA LEU A 236 12.27 5.40 -14.19
C LEU A 236 11.61 5.08 -15.54
N VAL A 237 12.04 4.04 -16.25
CA VAL A 237 11.31 3.51 -17.40
C VAL A 237 10.18 2.60 -16.89
N PRO A 238 8.90 2.88 -17.20
CA PRO A 238 7.81 2.06 -16.72
C PRO A 238 7.90 0.63 -17.26
N HIS A 239 7.77 -0.36 -16.38
CA HIS A 239 7.62 -1.75 -16.73
C HIS A 239 6.17 -1.97 -17.16
N ALA A 240 5.95 -2.25 -18.45
CA ALA A 240 4.61 -2.26 -19.04
C ALA A 240 3.65 -3.27 -18.36
N PRO A 241 4.03 -4.55 -18.10
CA PRO A 241 3.15 -5.50 -17.39
C PRO A 241 2.71 -4.98 -16.01
N ALA A 242 3.64 -4.44 -15.22
CA ALA A 242 3.33 -3.88 -13.91
C ALA A 242 2.42 -2.65 -14.00
N LEU A 243 2.67 -1.76 -14.96
CA LEU A 243 1.84 -0.59 -15.21
C LEU A 243 0.40 -1.00 -15.61
N ILE A 244 0.25 -2.01 -16.46
CA ILE A 244 -1.06 -2.54 -16.88
C ILE A 244 -1.80 -3.15 -15.68
N LEU A 245 -1.13 -3.99 -14.89
CA LEU A 245 -1.72 -4.62 -13.70
C LEU A 245 -2.26 -3.56 -12.72
N TYR A 246 -1.41 -2.61 -12.33
CA TYR A 246 -1.78 -1.58 -11.36
C TYR A 246 -2.81 -0.58 -11.93
N SER A 247 -2.79 -0.31 -13.23
CA SER A 247 -3.84 0.44 -13.91
C SER A 247 -5.18 -0.30 -13.85
N GLY A 248 -5.18 -1.61 -14.04
CA GLY A 248 -6.36 -2.47 -13.90
C GLY A 248 -6.98 -2.36 -12.51
N PHE A 249 -6.19 -2.52 -11.45
CA PHE A 249 -6.68 -2.36 -10.07
C PHE A 249 -7.18 -0.95 -9.78
N PHE A 250 -6.47 0.09 -10.24
CA PHE A 250 -6.91 1.48 -10.06
C PHE A 250 -8.24 1.76 -10.76
N VAL A 251 -8.39 1.34 -12.02
CA VAL A 251 -9.65 1.50 -12.77
C VAL A 251 -10.77 0.67 -12.14
N PHE A 252 -10.47 -0.53 -11.66
CA PHE A 252 -11.44 -1.34 -10.91
C PHE A 252 -11.96 -0.58 -9.70
N GLY A 253 -11.06 0.01 -8.90
CA GLY A 253 -11.41 0.87 -7.78
C GLY A 253 -12.24 2.09 -8.17
N TRP A 254 -11.90 2.72 -9.30
CA TRP A 254 -12.63 3.86 -9.86
C TRP A 254 -14.09 3.49 -10.18
N VAL A 255 -14.32 2.32 -10.81
CA VAL A 255 -15.66 1.80 -11.12
C VAL A 255 -16.40 1.37 -9.85
N LEU A 256 -15.72 0.76 -8.87
CA LEU A 256 -16.33 0.40 -7.58
C LEU A 256 -16.91 1.59 -6.83
N HIS A 257 -16.30 2.77 -6.92
CA HIS A 257 -16.88 3.98 -6.31
C HIS A 257 -18.12 4.46 -7.06
N ARG A 258 -18.16 4.29 -8.38
CA ARG A 258 -19.28 4.75 -9.22
C ARG A 258 -20.60 4.08 -8.83
N ASN A 259 -20.55 2.81 -8.43
CA ASN A 259 -21.71 2.08 -7.95
C ASN A 259 -21.41 1.38 -6.61
N ALA A 260 -21.98 1.91 -5.52
CA ALA A 260 -21.77 1.41 -4.16
C ALA A 260 -22.23 -0.04 -3.94
N GLU A 261 -23.17 -0.55 -4.75
CA GLU A 261 -23.65 -1.94 -4.67
C GLU A 261 -22.57 -2.94 -5.09
N LEU A 262 -21.70 -2.58 -6.05
CA LEU A 262 -20.63 -3.45 -6.54
C LEU A 262 -19.72 -3.90 -5.40
N MET A 263 -19.36 -2.96 -4.52
CA MET A 263 -18.54 -3.22 -3.35
C MET A 263 -19.17 -4.28 -2.43
N ALA A 264 -20.50 -4.33 -2.32
CA ALA A 264 -21.18 -5.34 -1.51
C ALA A 264 -21.11 -6.75 -2.13
N GLY A 265 -21.18 -6.86 -3.45
CA GLY A 265 -21.01 -8.14 -4.17
C GLY A 265 -19.59 -8.67 -4.07
N PHE A 266 -18.59 -7.84 -4.38
CA PHE A 266 -17.18 -8.23 -4.33
C PHE A 266 -16.66 -8.48 -2.92
N ALA A 267 -17.11 -7.74 -1.91
CA ALA A 267 -16.62 -7.91 -0.53
C ALA A 267 -17.39 -8.98 0.29
N ARG A 268 -18.19 -9.84 -0.36
CA ARG A 268 -18.93 -10.92 0.32
C ARG A 268 -17.99 -12.01 0.84
N LEU A 269 -18.17 -12.40 2.10
CA LEU A 269 -17.41 -13.49 2.72
C LEU A 269 -18.26 -14.77 2.70
N THR A 270 -17.85 -15.76 1.90
CA THR A 270 -18.49 -17.09 1.80
C THR A 270 -17.45 -18.17 2.03
N VAL A 271 -17.88 -19.36 2.47
CA VAL A 271 -16.98 -20.52 2.66
C VAL A 271 -16.26 -20.87 1.37
N VAL A 272 -16.97 -20.86 0.23
CA VAL A 272 -16.38 -21.11 -1.10
C VAL A 272 -15.20 -20.17 -1.38
N ARG A 273 -15.29 -18.88 -1.03
CA ARG A 273 -14.19 -17.93 -1.26
C ARG A 273 -12.99 -18.19 -0.36
N TRP A 274 -13.20 -18.66 0.88
CA TRP A 274 -12.11 -19.11 1.75
C TRP A 274 -11.43 -20.36 1.20
N VAL A 275 -12.19 -21.31 0.67
CA VAL A 275 -11.64 -22.51 0.02
C VAL A 275 -10.85 -22.13 -1.23
N VAL A 276 -11.40 -21.29 -2.11
CA VAL A 276 -10.72 -20.79 -3.31
C VAL A 276 -9.41 -20.06 -2.95
N LEU A 277 -9.43 -19.22 -1.92
CA LEU A 277 -8.22 -18.58 -1.41
C LEU A 277 -7.18 -19.61 -0.92
N GLY A 278 -7.60 -20.56 -0.08
CA GLY A 278 -6.71 -21.60 0.45
C GLY A 278 -6.08 -22.45 -0.65
N VAL A 279 -6.87 -22.88 -1.63
CA VAL A 279 -6.39 -23.62 -2.80
C VAL A 279 -5.42 -22.76 -3.62
N GLY A 280 -5.75 -21.49 -3.87
CA GLY A 280 -4.87 -20.56 -4.59
C GLY A 280 -3.51 -20.38 -3.90
N ILE A 281 -3.49 -20.24 -2.56
CA ILE A 281 -2.26 -20.16 -1.77
C ILE A 281 -1.45 -21.44 -1.91
N VAL A 282 -2.06 -22.60 -1.65
CA VAL A 282 -1.34 -23.89 -1.65
C VAL A 282 -0.78 -24.22 -3.04
N VAL A 283 -1.60 -24.09 -4.09
CA VAL A 283 -1.17 -24.41 -5.47
C VAL A 283 -0.08 -23.46 -5.93
N SER A 284 -0.22 -22.15 -5.73
CA SER A 284 0.82 -21.20 -6.15
C SER A 284 2.11 -21.39 -5.38
N PHE A 285 2.04 -21.69 -4.07
CA PHE A 285 3.23 -21.91 -3.25
C PHE A 285 3.96 -23.19 -3.64
N VAL A 286 3.25 -24.31 -3.82
CA VAL A 286 3.86 -25.59 -4.24
C VAL A 286 4.50 -25.48 -5.63
N LEU A 287 3.83 -24.79 -6.57
CA LEU A 287 4.40 -24.61 -7.91
C LEU A 287 5.62 -23.67 -7.90
N SER A 288 5.71 -22.74 -6.94
CA SER A 288 6.82 -21.78 -6.85
C SER A 288 8.20 -22.44 -6.72
N ASP A 289 8.28 -23.62 -6.12
CA ASP A 289 9.53 -24.37 -5.97
C ASP A 289 10.14 -24.76 -7.33
N MET A 290 9.32 -24.86 -8.38
CA MET A 290 9.76 -25.21 -9.73
C MET A 290 10.34 -24.00 -10.49
N GLN A 291 10.20 -22.78 -9.96
CA GLN A 291 10.69 -21.57 -10.61
C GLN A 291 12.22 -21.60 -10.83
N SER A 292 12.96 -22.23 -9.93
CA SER A 292 14.42 -22.36 -10.04
C SER A 292 14.89 -23.53 -10.93
N ASP A 293 14.00 -24.44 -11.32
CA ASP A 293 14.33 -25.61 -12.14
C ASP A 293 13.83 -25.41 -13.59
N THR A 294 14.52 -24.57 -14.34
CA THR A 294 14.18 -24.25 -15.74
C THR A 294 14.29 -25.45 -16.69
N GLY A 295 14.92 -26.55 -16.26
CA GLY A 295 15.05 -27.78 -17.04
C GLY A 295 13.88 -28.77 -16.86
N HIS A 296 12.95 -28.49 -15.95
CA HIS A 296 11.87 -29.40 -15.63
C HIS A 296 10.93 -29.63 -16.83
N PRO A 297 10.56 -30.88 -17.18
CA PRO A 297 9.74 -31.16 -18.38
C PRO A 297 8.39 -30.45 -18.39
N GLN A 298 7.82 -30.21 -17.21
CA GLN A 298 6.56 -29.51 -17.00
C GLN A 298 6.72 -28.03 -16.61
N TYR A 299 7.89 -27.40 -16.81
CA TYR A 299 8.14 -26.01 -16.39
C TYR A 299 7.07 -25.03 -16.89
N GLU A 300 6.73 -25.06 -18.18
CA GLU A 300 5.71 -24.16 -18.76
C GLU A 300 4.30 -24.41 -18.20
N LEU A 301 3.95 -25.67 -17.97
CA LEU A 301 2.66 -26.03 -17.38
C LEU A 301 2.58 -25.61 -15.90
N ALA A 302 3.68 -25.76 -15.16
CA ALA A 302 3.80 -25.31 -13.79
C ALA A 302 3.75 -23.78 -13.70
N HIS A 303 4.42 -23.07 -14.61
CA HIS A 303 4.35 -21.62 -14.71
C HIS A 303 2.91 -21.16 -15.00
N ALA A 304 2.21 -21.81 -15.93
CA ALA A 304 0.80 -21.51 -16.24
C ALA A 304 -0.12 -21.76 -15.02
N GLY A 305 0.07 -22.88 -14.34
CA GLY A 305 -0.64 -23.20 -13.09
C GLY A 305 -0.33 -22.20 -11.97
N PHE A 306 0.91 -21.75 -11.87
CA PHE A 306 1.34 -20.74 -10.91
C PHE A 306 0.64 -19.42 -11.18
N VAL A 307 0.75 -18.85 -12.38
CA VAL A 307 0.19 -17.50 -12.65
C VAL A 307 -1.34 -17.49 -12.48
N ALA A 308 -2.01 -18.58 -12.85
CA ALA A 308 -3.45 -18.75 -12.66
C ALA A 308 -3.83 -18.80 -11.17
N SER A 309 -3.18 -19.66 -10.39
CA SER A 309 -3.46 -19.78 -8.95
C SER A 309 -3.03 -18.54 -8.17
N TYR A 310 -1.95 -17.89 -8.57
CA TYR A 310 -1.45 -16.63 -8.01
C TYR A 310 -2.43 -15.47 -8.26
N ALA A 311 -2.98 -15.35 -9.46
CA ALA A 311 -4.00 -14.36 -9.78
C ALA A 311 -5.32 -14.60 -9.02
N VAL A 312 -5.72 -15.87 -8.86
CA VAL A 312 -6.88 -16.26 -8.04
C VAL A 312 -6.65 -15.89 -6.56
N MET A 313 -5.47 -16.19 -6.04
CA MET A 313 -5.05 -15.81 -4.68
C MET A 313 -5.09 -14.28 -4.50
N MET A 314 -4.48 -13.53 -5.42
CA MET A 314 -4.45 -12.06 -5.44
C MET A 314 -5.84 -11.45 -5.34
N TRP A 315 -6.75 -11.77 -6.26
CA TRP A 315 -8.12 -11.23 -6.24
C TRP A 315 -8.92 -11.67 -5.01
N SER A 316 -8.73 -12.91 -4.56
CA SER A 316 -9.35 -13.39 -3.32
C SER A 316 -8.89 -12.58 -2.12
N LEU A 317 -7.58 -12.37 -1.95
CA LEU A 317 -7.02 -11.58 -0.86
C LEU A 317 -7.47 -10.12 -0.90
N VAL A 318 -7.49 -9.49 -2.09
CA VAL A 318 -8.02 -8.13 -2.27
C VAL A 318 -9.44 -8.02 -1.75
N PHE A 319 -10.35 -8.88 -2.25
CA PHE A 319 -11.77 -8.81 -1.91
C PHE A 319 -12.07 -9.24 -0.48
N MET A 320 -11.40 -10.29 0.01
CA MET A 320 -11.62 -10.81 1.35
C MET A 320 -11.05 -9.88 2.41
N THR A 321 -9.93 -9.21 2.16
CA THR A 321 -9.43 -8.16 3.06
C THR A 321 -10.47 -7.05 3.19
N ILE A 322 -11.00 -6.53 2.07
CA ILE A 322 -12.06 -5.52 2.10
C ILE A 322 -13.31 -6.03 2.83
N GLY A 323 -13.74 -7.27 2.57
CA GLY A 323 -14.89 -7.88 3.21
C GLY A 323 -14.74 -8.07 4.72
N VAL A 324 -13.59 -8.54 5.17
CA VAL A 324 -13.25 -8.71 6.59
C VAL A 324 -13.29 -7.36 7.30
N PHE A 325 -12.61 -6.34 6.78
CA PHE A 325 -12.63 -5.02 7.40
C PHE A 325 -14.01 -4.35 7.30
N LYS A 326 -14.79 -4.58 6.25
CA LYS A 326 -16.19 -4.12 6.17
C LYS A 326 -17.06 -4.76 7.27
N LYS A 327 -16.79 -6.02 7.63
CA LYS A 327 -17.50 -6.72 8.73
C LYS A 327 -17.02 -6.27 10.11
N LEU A 328 -15.70 -6.12 10.31
CA LEU A 328 -15.08 -5.82 11.60
C LEU A 328 -15.12 -4.32 11.95
N CYS A 329 -14.94 -3.42 10.97
CA CYS A 329 -14.88 -1.97 11.16
C CYS A 329 -16.18 -1.28 10.75
N ARG A 330 -17.31 -1.72 11.34
CA ARG A 330 -18.64 -1.10 11.11
C ARG A 330 -18.82 0.26 11.79
N ARG A 331 -18.00 0.55 12.81
CA ARG A 331 -18.04 1.80 13.58
C ARG A 331 -16.70 2.51 13.49
N ALA A 332 -16.74 3.83 13.55
CA ALA A 332 -15.55 4.66 13.62
C ALA A 332 -14.69 4.26 14.82
N ASN A 333 -13.44 3.88 14.57
CA ASN A 333 -12.44 3.60 15.61
C ASN A 333 -11.35 4.68 15.57
N PRO A 334 -11.10 5.41 16.67
CA PRO A 334 -10.13 6.50 16.69
C PRO A 334 -8.69 6.03 16.47
N ILE A 335 -8.33 4.82 16.91
CA ILE A 335 -6.99 4.22 16.72
C ILE A 335 -6.80 3.89 15.24
N VAL A 336 -7.75 3.19 14.63
CA VAL A 336 -7.71 2.87 13.19
C VAL A 336 -7.62 4.16 12.38
N ARG A 337 -8.41 5.18 12.74
CA ARG A 337 -8.36 6.49 12.09
C ARG A 337 -6.98 7.13 12.22
N TYR A 338 -6.38 7.09 13.41
CA TYR A 338 -5.04 7.63 13.64
C TYR A 338 -3.98 6.93 12.77
N ILE A 339 -3.98 5.58 12.75
CA ILE A 339 -3.04 4.80 11.93
C ILE A 339 -3.27 5.09 10.43
N ALA A 340 -4.53 5.16 9.99
CA ALA A 340 -4.88 5.49 8.61
C ALA A 340 -4.44 6.91 8.22
N ASP A 341 -4.43 7.86 9.15
CA ASP A 341 -3.92 9.21 8.91
C ASP A 341 -2.39 9.30 8.97
N ALA A 342 -1.75 8.43 9.75
CA ALA A 342 -0.30 8.29 9.82
C ALA A 342 0.26 7.47 8.65
N SER A 343 -0.61 6.77 7.93
CA SER A 343 -0.23 5.73 6.97
C SER A 343 0.74 6.24 5.91
N TYR A 344 0.52 7.46 5.42
CA TYR A 344 1.39 8.00 4.39
C TYR A 344 2.80 8.31 4.91
N TRP A 345 2.92 8.79 6.14
CA TRP A 345 4.22 9.04 6.75
C TRP A 345 4.97 7.74 7.03
N LEU A 346 4.29 6.76 7.63
CA LEU A 346 4.84 5.42 7.87
C LEU A 346 5.38 4.81 6.57
N TYR A 347 4.64 4.91 5.47
CA TYR A 347 5.10 4.48 4.15
C TYR A 347 6.40 5.18 3.72
N LEU A 348 6.55 6.48 3.93
CA LEU A 348 7.75 7.19 3.50
C LEU A 348 8.98 6.72 4.28
N ILE A 349 8.92 6.67 5.61
CA ILE A 349 10.14 6.54 6.42
C ILE A 349 10.47 5.11 6.85
N HIS A 350 9.58 4.13 6.69
CA HIS A 350 9.78 2.80 7.29
C HIS A 350 11.04 2.09 6.77
N LEU A 351 11.36 2.16 5.47
CA LEU A 351 12.37 1.29 4.88
C LEU A 351 13.78 1.51 5.45
N PRO A 352 14.33 2.74 5.51
CA PRO A 352 15.63 2.96 6.18
C PRO A 352 15.67 2.41 7.60
N ILE A 353 14.60 2.63 8.38
CA ILE A 353 14.52 2.20 9.78
C ILE A 353 14.54 0.68 9.86
N VAL A 354 13.75 -0.01 9.03
CA VAL A 354 13.71 -1.48 8.98
C VAL A 354 15.11 -2.02 8.67
N VAL A 355 15.77 -1.48 7.65
CA VAL A 355 17.07 -1.98 7.20
C VAL A 355 18.14 -1.76 8.28
N TRP A 356 18.20 -0.57 8.89
CA TRP A 356 19.14 -0.30 9.97
C TRP A 356 18.92 -1.21 11.18
N LEU A 357 17.65 -1.43 11.57
CA LEU A 357 17.32 -2.34 12.67
C LEU A 357 17.66 -3.79 12.32
N GLN A 358 17.42 -4.23 11.09
CA GLN A 358 17.81 -5.57 10.63
C GLN A 358 19.31 -5.78 10.71
N VAL A 359 20.12 -4.81 10.26
CA VAL A 359 21.59 -4.87 10.39
C VAL A 359 21.98 -4.95 11.86
N ALA A 360 21.37 -4.13 12.73
CA ALA A 360 21.69 -4.11 14.16
C ALA A 360 21.35 -5.41 14.90
N VAL A 361 20.33 -6.16 14.46
CA VAL A 361 19.90 -7.40 15.12
C VAL A 361 20.41 -8.67 14.43
N ALA A 362 21.03 -8.56 13.25
CA ALA A 362 21.37 -9.68 12.37
C ALA A 362 22.17 -10.77 13.09
N GLU A 363 23.15 -10.39 13.89
CA GLU A 363 24.09 -11.30 14.58
C GLU A 363 23.68 -11.65 16.02
N LEU A 364 22.59 -11.05 16.54
CA LEU A 364 22.14 -11.35 17.90
C LEU A 364 21.65 -12.81 17.99
N PRO A 365 21.91 -13.54 19.10
CA PRO A 365 21.57 -14.97 19.21
C PRO A 365 20.08 -15.24 19.49
N PHE A 366 19.18 -14.30 19.17
CA PHE A 366 17.74 -14.46 19.37
C PHE A 366 17.07 -15.19 18.20
N HIS A 367 15.98 -15.90 18.49
CA HIS A 367 15.16 -16.54 17.46
C HIS A 367 14.54 -15.50 16.50
N TRP A 368 14.52 -15.82 15.20
CA TRP A 368 14.05 -14.95 14.12
C TRP A 368 12.70 -14.27 14.41
N SER A 369 11.76 -14.99 15.05
CA SER A 369 10.42 -14.45 15.32
C SER A 369 10.43 -13.29 16.33
N LEU A 370 11.32 -13.35 17.33
CA LEU A 370 11.49 -12.26 18.30
C LEU A 370 12.13 -11.04 17.65
N LYS A 371 13.15 -11.26 16.80
CA LYS A 371 13.79 -10.19 16.04
C LYS A 371 12.81 -9.54 15.06
N LEU A 372 12.05 -10.33 14.31
CA LEU A 372 11.01 -9.83 13.38
C LEU A 372 9.96 -8.98 14.10
N ALA A 373 9.45 -9.47 15.25
CA ALA A 373 8.50 -8.71 16.06
C ALA A 373 9.12 -7.42 16.59
N GLY A 374 10.36 -7.49 17.10
CA GLY A 374 11.11 -6.34 17.60
C GLY A 374 11.34 -5.27 16.54
N VAL A 375 11.88 -5.65 15.38
CA VAL A 375 12.11 -4.76 14.23
C VAL A 375 10.79 -4.12 13.80
N SER A 376 9.74 -4.91 13.62
CA SER A 376 8.42 -4.41 13.19
C SER A 376 7.84 -3.39 14.17
N VAL A 377 7.81 -3.73 15.46
CA VAL A 377 7.26 -2.87 16.52
C VAL A 377 8.09 -1.60 16.66
N ALA A 378 9.42 -1.72 16.70
CA ALA A 378 10.31 -0.57 16.80
C ALA A 378 10.14 0.39 15.61
N THR A 379 10.08 -0.12 14.38
CA THR A 379 9.82 0.70 13.19
C THR A 379 8.47 1.39 13.28
N ILE A 380 7.39 0.67 13.63
CA ILE A 380 6.04 1.24 13.71
C ILE A 380 5.98 2.33 14.79
N LEU A 381 6.50 2.07 15.99
CA LEU A 381 6.51 3.03 17.09
C LEU A 381 7.31 4.27 16.75
N PHE A 382 8.52 4.10 16.21
CA PHE A 382 9.35 5.23 15.78
C PHE A 382 8.64 6.06 14.71
N ALA A 383 8.00 5.40 13.73
CA ALA A 383 7.29 6.10 12.67
C ALA A 383 6.03 6.83 13.17
N LEU A 384 5.28 6.24 14.11
CA LEU A 384 4.13 6.89 14.74
C LEU A 384 4.54 8.06 15.64
N LEU A 385 5.66 7.94 16.36
CA LEU A 385 6.22 9.00 17.20
C LEU A 385 6.63 10.20 16.33
N THR A 386 7.44 9.96 15.30
CA THR A 386 7.88 11.02 14.38
C THR A 386 6.71 11.65 13.62
N TYR A 387 5.67 10.86 13.29
CA TYR A 387 4.43 11.40 12.74
C TYR A 387 3.75 12.41 13.68
N ASP A 388 3.51 12.03 14.94
CA ASP A 388 2.79 12.92 15.88
C ASP A 388 3.61 14.17 16.20
N LEU A 389 4.93 14.04 16.34
CA LEU A 389 5.83 15.13 16.69
C LEU A 389 6.07 16.10 15.53
N PHE A 390 6.43 15.60 14.34
CA PHE A 390 6.97 16.41 13.26
C PHE A 390 6.03 16.61 12.07
N VAL A 391 4.97 15.80 11.95
CA VAL A 391 4.11 15.81 10.75
C VAL A 391 2.71 16.29 11.06
N ARG A 392 2.02 15.64 12.00
CA ARG A 392 0.57 15.74 12.16
C ARG A 392 0.06 17.19 12.34
N SER A 393 0.77 17.99 13.14
CA SER A 393 0.41 19.38 13.43
C SER A 393 1.15 20.42 12.58
N THR A 394 2.03 20.01 11.67
CA THR A 394 2.93 20.91 10.93
C THR A 394 2.47 21.13 9.48
N PHE A 395 3.23 21.92 8.71
CA PHE A 395 2.98 22.08 7.28
C PHE A 395 3.14 20.76 6.51
N VAL A 396 4.00 19.85 6.97
CA VAL A 396 4.19 18.52 6.37
C VAL A 396 2.87 17.74 6.43
N GLY A 397 2.18 17.75 7.57
CA GLY A 397 0.84 17.16 7.68
C GLY A 397 -0.20 17.83 6.78
N ALA A 398 -0.11 19.15 6.57
CA ALA A 398 -0.98 19.84 5.62
C ALA A 398 -0.75 19.38 4.17
N VAL A 399 0.52 19.18 3.78
CA VAL A 399 0.89 18.66 2.46
C VAL A 399 0.45 17.21 2.33
N LEU A 400 0.90 16.31 3.21
CA LEU A 400 0.64 14.86 3.10
C LEU A 400 -0.84 14.49 3.28
N ASN A 401 -1.51 15.06 4.30
CA ASN A 401 -2.89 14.70 4.66
C ASN A 401 -3.93 15.69 4.14
N GLY A 402 -3.51 16.81 3.56
CA GLY A 402 -4.40 17.88 3.11
C GLY A 402 -4.94 18.80 4.20
N ARG A 403 -4.58 18.56 5.46
CA ARG A 403 -4.98 19.37 6.61
C ARG A 403 -4.06 19.11 7.80
N ARG A 404 -3.85 20.14 8.63
CA ARG A 404 -3.20 20.00 9.94
C ARG A 404 -4.18 19.38 10.94
N ARG A 405 -3.67 18.57 11.86
CA ARG A 405 -4.45 18.05 13.00
C ARG A 405 -3.67 18.27 14.28
N THR A 406 -4.38 18.41 15.39
CA THR A 406 -3.75 18.48 16.72
C THR A 406 -3.03 17.18 17.05
N ARG A 407 -1.91 17.27 17.78
CA ARG A 407 -1.12 16.13 18.27
C ARG A 407 -1.97 15.23 19.19
N ALA A 408 -1.84 13.91 19.08
CA ALA A 408 -2.53 12.99 20.02
C ALA A 408 -1.85 12.98 21.37
N LEU A 409 -0.50 12.99 21.40
CA LEU A 409 0.26 12.91 22.65
C LEU A 409 -0.05 14.10 23.56
N ALA A 410 -0.18 15.30 22.99
CA ALA A 410 -0.60 16.49 23.72
C ALA A 410 -2.03 16.38 24.29
N GLY A 411 -2.93 15.66 23.60
CA GLY A 411 -4.27 15.38 24.09
C GLY A 411 -4.28 14.40 25.27
N LEU A 412 -3.49 13.33 25.19
CA LEU A 412 -3.34 12.35 26.26
C LEU A 412 -2.75 12.98 27.54
N MET A 413 -1.72 13.82 27.40
CA MET A 413 -1.11 14.54 28.52
C MET A 413 -2.09 15.52 29.18
N LYS A 414 -2.95 16.19 28.40
CA LYS A 414 -4.00 17.07 28.95
C LYS A 414 -5.09 16.30 29.70
N VAL A 415 -5.48 15.12 29.22
CA VAL A 415 -6.46 14.26 29.91
C VAL A 415 -5.90 13.74 31.23
N GLN A 416 -4.65 13.26 31.26
CA GLN A 416 -4.00 12.82 32.50
C GLN A 416 -3.80 13.97 33.50
N GLY A 417 -3.37 15.15 33.04
CA GLY A 417 -3.24 16.33 33.90
C GLY A 417 -4.58 16.88 34.42
N GLY A 418 -5.68 16.70 33.68
CA GLY A 418 -7.03 17.06 34.12
C GLY A 418 -7.60 16.10 35.15
N VAL A 419 -7.35 14.79 35.01
CA VAL A 419 -7.75 13.77 35.99
C VAL A 419 -6.99 13.95 37.31
N LEU A 420 -5.71 14.30 37.27
CA LEU A 420 -4.92 14.60 38.48
C LEU A 420 -5.38 15.88 39.19
N LYS A 421 -5.98 16.84 38.48
CA LYS A 421 -6.52 18.08 39.07
C LYS A 421 -7.98 17.97 39.53
N ALA A 422 -8.72 16.98 39.07
CA ALA A 422 -10.10 16.72 39.50
C ALA A 422 -10.20 15.72 40.66
N GLY A 423 -9.08 15.05 41.00
CA GLY A 423 -8.94 14.15 42.15
C GLY A 423 -8.17 14.76 43.33
N ALA A 424 -7.86 16.04 43.28
CA ALA A 424 -7.33 16.87 44.38
C ALA A 424 -8.33 17.99 44.65
#